data_AF-A0A2K1QWP6-F1
#
_entry.id   AF-A0A2K1QWP6-F1
#
_cell.length_a   1.000
_cell.length_b   1.000
_cell.length_c   1.000
_cell.angle_alpha   90.00
_cell.angle_beta   90.00
_cell.angle_gamma   90.00
#
_symmetry.space_group_name_H-M   'P 1'
#
loop_
_entity.id
_entity.type
_entity.pdbx_description
1 polymer ?
#
loop_
_entity_poly.entity_id
_entity_poly.type
_entity_poly.pdbx_seq_one_letter_code
_entity_poly.pdbx_strand_id
1 'polypeptide(L)'
;MALEFTPEPMDNPTTEAWGLQISDDDFEKLKGGWEPEQMEDKWMIVSQPSGKDRIAVNIARSWTHEIFFLLTILPPKSGEGAKIESILWETKNGHQRESKENAIKEAVMLCKGMLGVKFESLGA
;
A
#
# COMPACT_ATOMS: atom_id res chain seq x y z
N MET A 1 -18.07 14.69 8.46
CA MET A 1 -17.45 15.20 7.21
C MET A 1 -16.17 14.40 7.07
N ALA A 2 -16.13 13.42 6.17
CA ALA A 2 -14.88 12.70 5.92
C ALA A 2 -13.90 13.71 5.32
N LEU A 3 -12.74 13.88 5.93
CA LEU A 3 -11.67 14.66 5.32
C LEU A 3 -11.29 13.95 4.02
N GLU A 4 -11.36 14.65 2.89
CA GLU A 4 -10.91 14.09 1.62
C GLU A 4 -9.41 13.81 1.73
N PHE A 5 -9.00 12.55 1.61
CA PHE A 5 -7.59 12.18 1.56
C PHE A 5 -6.96 12.85 0.34
N THR A 6 -6.13 13.86 0.60
CA THR A 6 -5.40 14.60 -0.43
C THR A 6 -3.95 14.14 -0.34
N PRO A 7 -3.48 13.25 -1.24
CA PRO A 7 -2.15 12.69 -1.14
C PRO A 7 -1.09 13.76 -1.39
N GLU A 8 -0.18 13.95 -0.42
CA GLU A 8 1.02 14.73 -0.64
C GLU A 8 2.01 13.95 -1.52
N PRO A 9 2.63 14.58 -2.53
CA PRO A 9 3.57 13.91 -3.41
C PRO A 9 4.84 13.48 -2.66
N MET A 10 5.31 12.26 -2.95
CA MET A 10 6.58 11.74 -2.40
C MET A 10 7.79 12.50 -2.97
N ASP A 11 8.85 12.63 -2.18
CA ASP A 11 10.11 13.29 -2.53
C ASP A 11 11.14 12.28 -3.09
N ASN A 12 11.46 12.35 -4.38
CA ASN A 12 12.31 11.34 -5.06
C ASN A 12 11.74 9.90 -4.97
N PRO A 13 10.52 9.67 -5.50
CA PRO A 13 9.92 8.34 -5.50
C PRO A 13 10.61 7.42 -6.50
N THR A 14 10.74 6.16 -6.13
CA THR A 14 11.06 5.09 -7.07
C THR A 14 9.88 4.12 -7.17
N THR A 15 9.75 3.46 -8.32
CA THR A 15 8.72 2.44 -8.56
C THR A 15 9.38 1.16 -9.00
N GLU A 16 8.98 0.05 -8.40
CA GLU A 16 9.43 -1.29 -8.79
C GLU A 16 8.26 -2.22 -9.05
N ALA A 17 8.43 -3.09 -10.05
CA ALA A 17 7.50 -4.18 -10.30
C ALA A 17 7.56 -5.20 -9.16
N TRP A 18 6.41 -5.64 -8.64
CA TRP A 18 6.35 -6.65 -7.58
C TRP A 18 5.75 -7.95 -8.11
N GLY A 19 4.56 -7.88 -8.70
CA GLY A 19 3.93 -9.00 -9.38
C GLY A 19 3.36 -10.08 -8.46
N LEU A 20 3.03 -9.74 -7.21
CA LEU A 20 2.52 -10.68 -6.21
C LEU A 20 1.01 -10.92 -6.37
N GLN A 21 0.60 -12.19 -6.47
CA GLN A 21 -0.81 -12.57 -6.39
C GLN A 21 -1.30 -12.54 -4.94
N ILE A 22 -2.52 -12.09 -4.73
CA ILE A 22 -3.20 -12.08 -3.43
C ILE A 22 -4.58 -12.71 -3.56
N SER A 23 -5.09 -13.24 -2.45
CA SER A 23 -6.45 -13.77 -2.39
C SER A 23 -7.49 -12.66 -2.58
N ASP A 24 -8.69 -13.03 -3.04
CA ASP A 24 -9.81 -12.09 -3.17
C ASP A 24 -10.20 -11.48 -1.81
N ASP A 25 -10.11 -12.27 -0.73
CA ASP A 25 -10.34 -11.79 0.64
C ASP A 25 -9.32 -10.71 1.03
N ASP A 26 -8.04 -10.91 0.71
CA ASP A 26 -6.99 -9.95 1.00
C ASP A 26 -7.08 -8.70 0.12
N PHE A 27 -7.53 -8.86 -1.12
CA PHE A 27 -7.85 -7.74 -2.00
C PHE A 27 -8.96 -6.87 -1.41
N GLU A 28 -10.06 -7.46 -0.94
CA GLU A 28 -11.16 -6.70 -0.34
C GLU A 28 -10.75 -6.01 0.96
N LYS A 29 -9.85 -6.60 1.76
CA LYS A 29 -9.24 -5.90 2.92
C LYS A 29 -8.43 -4.67 2.51
N LEU A 30 -7.56 -4.82 1.52
CA LEU A 30 -6.75 -3.70 1.01
C LEU A 30 -7.63 -2.59 0.46
N LYS A 31 -8.64 -2.96 -0.32
CA LYS A 31 -9.64 -2.05 -0.89
C LYS A 31 -10.49 -1.35 0.17
N GLY A 32 -10.83 -2.06 1.27
CA GLY A 32 -11.53 -1.48 2.41
C GLY A 32 -10.69 -0.45 3.17
N GLY A 33 -9.37 -0.65 3.19
CA GLY A 33 -8.45 0.26 3.88
C GLY A 33 -8.59 0.21 5.40
N TRP A 34 -7.87 1.11 6.06
CA TRP A 34 -7.91 1.31 7.50
C TRP A 34 -7.69 2.79 7.82
N GLU A 35 -8.58 3.33 8.65
CA GLU A 35 -8.47 4.69 9.16
C GLU A 35 -8.14 4.66 10.65
N PRO A 36 -7.27 5.57 11.12
CA PRO A 36 -6.89 5.69 12.53
C PRO A 36 -8.08 6.14 13.39
N GLU A 37 -8.23 5.58 14.58
CA GLU A 37 -9.27 5.99 15.53
C GLU A 37 -8.72 6.98 16.58
N GLN A 38 -7.41 6.92 16.86
CA GLN A 38 -6.75 7.73 17.89
C GLN A 38 -5.47 8.40 17.38
N MET A 39 -4.93 9.35 18.13
CA MET A 39 -3.71 10.09 17.71
C MET A 39 -2.47 9.19 17.67
N GLU A 40 -2.49 8.11 18.46
CA GLU A 40 -1.44 7.10 18.56
C GLU A 40 -1.38 6.19 17.31
N ASP A 41 -2.46 6.15 16.53
CA ASP A 41 -2.56 5.39 15.29
C ASP A 41 -1.79 6.13 14.18
N LYS A 42 -0.49 5.88 14.12
CA LYS A 42 0.45 6.68 13.30
C LYS A 42 0.35 6.53 11.80
N TRP A 43 -0.51 5.64 11.34
CA TRP A 43 -0.57 5.22 9.95
C TRP A 43 -2.03 5.23 9.51
N MET A 44 -2.23 5.20 8.20
CA MET A 44 -3.52 4.97 7.58
C MET A 44 -3.30 4.23 6.27
N ILE A 45 -4.29 3.44 5.87
CA ILE A 45 -4.27 2.73 4.59
C ILE A 45 -5.52 3.13 3.81
N VAL A 46 -5.35 3.88 2.73
CA VAL A 46 -6.46 4.43 1.95
C VAL A 46 -6.40 3.94 0.53
N SER A 47 -7.48 3.31 0.08
CA SER A 47 -7.63 2.84 -1.29
C SER A 47 -8.35 3.86 -2.17
N GLN A 48 -7.80 4.11 -3.36
CA GLN A 48 -8.37 5.02 -4.35
C GLN A 48 -8.34 4.37 -5.74
N PRO A 49 -9.27 4.70 -6.66
CA PRO A 49 -9.15 4.32 -8.06
C PRO A 49 -7.83 4.85 -8.66
N SER A 50 -7.15 4.02 -9.46
CA SER A 50 -5.92 4.40 -10.15
C SER A 50 -6.00 3.98 -11.62
N GLY A 51 -6.04 4.96 -12.53
CA GLY A 51 -6.14 4.71 -13.97
C GLY A 51 -7.33 3.82 -14.37
N LYS A 52 -7.16 3.05 -15.45
CA LYS A 52 -8.18 2.14 -15.97
C LYS A 52 -8.04 0.77 -15.28
N ASP A 53 -9.03 0.44 -14.45
CA ASP A 53 -9.20 -0.84 -13.76
C ASP A 53 -8.08 -1.20 -12.76
N ARG A 54 -7.51 -0.23 -12.05
CA ARG A 54 -6.63 -0.49 -10.91
C ARG A 54 -7.09 0.28 -9.67
N ILE A 55 -6.60 -0.16 -8.53
CA ILE A 55 -6.65 0.61 -7.30
C ILE A 55 -5.23 0.97 -6.86
N ALA A 56 -5.07 2.16 -6.30
CA ALA A 56 -3.90 2.59 -5.56
C ALA A 56 -4.22 2.44 -4.06
N VAL A 57 -3.41 1.65 -3.36
CA VAL A 57 -3.45 1.54 -1.91
C VAL A 57 -2.35 2.42 -1.34
N ASN A 58 -2.74 3.53 -0.73
CA ASN A 58 -1.84 4.50 -0.12
C ASN A 58 -1.61 4.13 1.34
N ILE A 59 -0.36 3.91 1.73
CA ILE A 59 0.06 3.75 3.13
C ILE A 59 0.70 5.07 3.55
N ALA A 60 0.02 5.80 4.43
CA ALA A 60 0.37 7.17 4.75
C ALA A 60 0.42 7.43 6.26
N ARG A 61 1.01 8.55 6.65
CA ARG A 61 0.91 9.07 8.04
C ARG A 61 -0.47 9.66 8.29
N SER A 62 -1.08 9.29 9.40
CA SER A 62 -2.45 9.69 9.76
C SER A 62 -2.64 11.19 9.91
N TRP A 63 -1.63 11.92 10.39
CA TRP A 63 -1.75 13.36 10.68
C TRP A 63 -1.11 14.28 9.63
N THR A 64 -0.18 13.78 8.79
CA THR A 64 0.39 14.58 7.68
C THR A 64 -0.16 14.17 6.31
N HIS A 65 -0.81 13.00 6.20
CA HIS A 65 -1.18 12.37 4.93
C HIS A 65 0.00 12.14 3.97
N GLU A 66 1.23 12.24 4.47
CA GLU A 66 2.44 11.92 3.72
C GLU A 66 2.43 10.44 3.35
N ILE A 67 2.49 10.14 2.06
CA ILE A 67 2.46 8.76 1.57
C ILE A 67 3.85 8.18 1.65
N PHE A 68 3.96 7.02 2.28
CA PHE A 68 5.22 6.30 2.42
C PHE A 68 5.34 5.18 1.40
N PHE A 69 4.20 4.54 1.09
CA PHE A 69 4.11 3.49 0.09
C PHE A 69 2.82 3.63 -0.71
N LEU A 70 2.90 3.37 -2.00
CA LEU A 70 1.75 3.24 -2.88
C LEU A 70 1.83 1.89 -3.59
N LEU A 71 0.83 1.05 -3.35
CA LEU A 71 0.69 -0.24 -4.04
C LEU A 71 -0.29 -0.07 -5.20
N THR A 72 0.15 -0.39 -6.42
CA THR A 72 -0.76 -0.46 -7.57
C THR A 72 -1.26 -1.89 -7.71
N ILE A 73 -2.57 -2.07 -7.62
CA ILE A 73 -3.20 -3.39 -7.62
C ILE A 73 -4.15 -3.51 -8.81
N LEU A 74 -3.95 -4.58 -9.58
CA LEU A 74 -4.89 -5.06 -10.57
C LEU A 74 -5.96 -5.92 -9.84
N PRO A 75 -7.24 -5.54 -9.87
CA PRO A 75 -8.34 -6.33 -9.33
C PRO A 75 -8.43 -7.69 -10.01
N PRO A 76 -9.09 -8.68 -9.37
CA PRO A 76 -9.27 -9.99 -9.97
C PRO A 76 -10.08 -9.87 -11.27
N LYS A 77 -9.70 -10.64 -12.29
CA LYS A 77 -10.42 -10.77 -13.56
C LYS A 77 -10.89 -12.21 -13.68
N SER A 78 -11.93 -12.49 -14.48
CA SER A 78 -12.52 -13.83 -14.59
C SER A 78 -11.46 -14.93 -14.79
N GLY A 79 -11.20 -15.71 -13.73
CA GLY A 79 -10.23 -16.81 -13.71
C GLY A 79 -8.83 -16.47 -13.18
N GLU A 80 -8.53 -15.21 -12.86
CA GLU A 80 -7.25 -14.74 -12.32
C GLU A 80 -7.48 -13.92 -11.03
N GLY A 81 -6.78 -14.29 -9.95
CA GLY A 81 -6.82 -13.56 -8.69
C GLY A 81 -6.22 -12.16 -8.78
N ALA A 82 -6.47 -11.32 -7.78
CA ALA A 82 -5.91 -9.98 -7.71
C ALA A 82 -4.37 -9.99 -7.67
N LYS A 83 -3.74 -8.95 -8.22
CA LYS A 83 -2.29 -8.87 -8.34
C LYS A 83 -1.77 -7.49 -7.98
N ILE A 84 -0.80 -7.45 -7.08
CA ILE A 84 -0.01 -6.25 -6.79
C ILE A 84 1.02 -6.12 -7.90
N GLU A 85 0.82 -5.16 -8.81
CA GLU A 85 1.68 -4.97 -9.97
C GLU A 85 2.99 -4.29 -9.57
N SER A 86 2.91 -3.25 -8.74
CA SER A 86 4.07 -2.44 -8.35
C SER A 86 3.93 -1.86 -6.95
N ILE A 87 5.09 -1.49 -6.41
CA ILE A 87 5.23 -0.65 -5.22
C ILE A 87 6.00 0.61 -5.63
N LEU A 88 5.48 1.75 -5.19
CA LEU A 88 6.13 3.05 -5.28
C LEU A 88 6.43 3.52 -3.85
N TRP A 89 7.65 3.98 -3.60
CA TRP A 89 8.07 4.47 -2.29
C TRP A 89 9.15 5.54 -2.41
N GLU A 90 9.36 6.27 -1.31
CA GLU A 90 10.35 7.34 -1.23
C GLU A 90 11.78 6.80 -1.03
N THR A 91 12.73 7.25 -1.85
CA THR A 91 14.16 6.87 -1.78
C THR A 91 15.07 7.97 -1.27
N LYS A 92 14.57 8.81 -0.37
CA LYS A 92 15.36 9.89 0.21
C LYS A 92 16.56 9.33 0.99
N ASN A 93 17.74 9.87 0.71
CA ASN A 93 19.00 9.45 1.34
C ASN A 93 18.90 9.47 2.87
N GLY A 94 19.32 8.39 3.52
CA GLY A 94 19.31 8.25 4.98
C GLY A 94 18.03 7.65 5.57
N HIS A 95 17.06 7.27 4.73
CA HIS A 95 15.89 6.49 5.14
C HIS A 95 16.16 4.99 4.99
N GLN A 96 15.58 4.17 5.87
CA GLN A 96 15.80 2.72 5.90
C GLN A 96 15.31 1.97 4.63
N ARG A 97 14.58 2.64 3.73
CA ARG A 97 13.86 2.07 2.58
C ARG A 97 14.57 2.25 1.25
N GLU A 98 15.87 2.54 1.23
CA GLU A 98 16.60 2.73 -0.03
C GLU A 98 16.54 1.51 -0.97
N SER A 99 16.29 0.30 -0.45
CA SER A 99 16.11 -0.93 -1.23
C SER A 99 14.65 -1.36 -1.39
N LYS A 100 14.34 -1.97 -2.54
CA LYS A 100 13.05 -2.62 -2.82
C LYS A 100 12.65 -3.64 -1.76
N GLU A 101 13.61 -4.44 -1.30
CA GLU A 101 13.36 -5.47 -0.29
C GLU A 101 12.89 -4.85 1.04
N ASN A 102 13.52 -3.77 1.48
CA ASN A 102 13.12 -3.06 2.68
C ASN A 102 11.75 -2.39 2.52
N ALA A 103 11.50 -1.78 1.36
CA ALA A 103 10.22 -1.17 1.05
C ALA A 103 9.07 -2.20 1.07
N ILE A 104 9.27 -3.35 0.42
CA ILE A 104 8.31 -4.45 0.41
C ILE A 104 8.07 -5.00 1.83
N LYS A 105 9.14 -5.24 2.60
CA LYS A 105 9.03 -5.76 3.98
C LYS A 105 8.20 -4.83 4.86
N GLU A 106 8.47 -3.52 4.82
CA GLU A 106 7.75 -2.54 5.64
C GLU A 106 6.29 -2.38 5.21
N ALA A 107 6.01 -2.26 3.90
CA ALA A 107 4.65 -2.19 3.39
C ALA A 107 3.84 -3.44 3.77
N VAL A 108 4.43 -4.63 3.65
CA VAL A 108 3.78 -5.88 4.09
C VAL A 108 3.53 -5.92 5.58
N MET A 109 4.49 -5.48 6.41
CA MET A 109 4.29 -5.43 7.86
C MET A 109 3.12 -4.52 8.25
N LEU A 110 2.99 -3.35 7.61
CA LEU A 110 1.91 -2.41 7.88
C LEU A 110 0.55 -2.98 7.45
N CYS A 111 0.43 -3.48 6.22
CA CYS A 111 -0.80 -4.11 5.75
C CYS A 111 -1.19 -5.35 6.57
N LYS A 112 -0.22 -6.17 6.99
CA LYS A 112 -0.47 -7.31 7.91
C LYS A 112 -1.00 -6.83 9.26
N GLY A 113 -0.34 -5.84 9.86
CA GLY A 113 -0.66 -5.35 11.20
C GLY A 113 -2.02 -4.66 11.29
N MET A 114 -2.37 -3.86 10.29
CA MET A 114 -3.60 -3.04 10.30
C MET A 114 -4.80 -3.75 9.71
N LEU A 115 -4.60 -4.54 8.64
CA LEU A 115 -5.70 -5.15 7.89
C LEU A 115 -5.79 -6.66 8.07
N GLY A 116 -4.79 -7.31 8.65
CA GLY A 116 -4.73 -8.78 8.71
C GLY A 116 -4.61 -9.42 7.32
N VAL A 117 -3.98 -8.72 6.37
CA VAL A 117 -3.73 -9.22 5.01
C VAL A 117 -2.69 -10.35 5.03
N LYS A 118 -2.94 -11.45 4.31
CA LYS A 118 -2.02 -12.58 4.22
C LYS A 118 -1.31 -12.60 2.87
N PHE A 119 -0.16 -11.93 2.78
CA PHE A 119 0.71 -12.10 1.63
C PHE A 119 1.31 -13.51 1.64
N GLU A 120 0.86 -14.37 0.72
CA GLU A 120 1.46 -15.68 0.49
C GLU A 120 2.93 -15.51 0.13
N SER A 121 3.79 -16.27 0.82
CA SER A 121 5.25 -16.11 0.94
C SER A 121 5.91 -15.01 0.11
N LEU A 122 6.25 -13.88 0.75
CA LEU A 122 7.56 -13.29 0.48
C LEU A 122 8.56 -14.35 0.94
N GLY A 123 9.16 -15.09 0.00
CA GLY A 123 10.04 -16.23 0.31
C GLY A 123 11.02 -15.90 1.43
N ALA A 124 11.15 -16.85 2.36
CA ALA A 124 12.20 -16.84 3.39
C ALA A 124 13.59 -16.75 2.77
#